data_AF-A0A8C7X3G1-F1
#
_entry.id   AF-A0A8C7X3G1-F1
#
_cell.length_a   1.000
_cell.length_b   1.000
_cell.length_c   1.000
_cell.angle_alpha   90.00
_cell.angle_beta   90.00
_cell.angle_gamma   90.00
#
_symmetry.space_group_name_H-M   'P 1'
#
loop_
_entity.id
_entity.type
_entity.pdbx_description
1 polymer ?
#
loop_
_entity_poly.entity_id
_entity_poly.type
_entity_poly.pdbx_seq_one_letter_code
_entity_poly.pdbx_strand_id
1 'polypeptide(L)'
;AGWALFPACSSPCRSAFEAEQLIGVRVHVCVQQELERQYSPSRWSHRMDADAVIQAHVKALKAGTERARSLAQTLLNIPYGEGDGEKLDVYIPKTNSLDLNLVIYIHGGYWQFLSKEESGFLAVPLTEKGVVVVAVGYDIAPKGNMDLMVSQVRRSVVSIVQQYSHIRGLYLCGHSAGAHLAAMVLSTDWSQYSLNPQIKGRICSSAHSPSFRHMYFSADSDNKPTRVAERPRAETSKVWL
;
A
#
# COMPACT_ATOMS: atom_id res chain seq x y z
N ALA A 1 34.22 18.49 -5.47
CA ALA A 1 34.22 17.39 -6.46
C ALA A 1 32.95 16.58 -6.23
N GLY A 2 31.98 16.41 -7.13
CA GLY A 2 31.79 16.79 -8.53
C GLY A 2 30.60 15.91 -8.95
N TRP A 3 29.40 16.50 -9.07
CA TRP A 3 28.20 15.76 -9.46
C TRP A 3 28.27 15.51 -10.96
N ALA A 4 28.46 14.25 -11.36
CA ALA A 4 28.49 13.86 -12.76
C ALA A 4 27.07 13.85 -13.33
N LEU A 5 26.74 14.90 -14.08
CA LEU A 5 25.65 14.94 -15.04
C LEU A 5 25.97 13.97 -16.20
N PHE A 6 25.11 13.00 -16.46
CA PHE A 6 25.12 12.26 -17.72
C PHE A 6 24.34 13.04 -18.80
N PRO A 7 24.73 12.92 -20.08
CA PRO A 7 24.45 13.92 -21.11
C PRO A 7 23.01 13.88 -21.61
N ALA A 8 22.48 15.07 -21.89
CA ALA A 8 21.26 15.27 -22.65
C ALA A 8 21.40 14.65 -24.05
N CYS A 9 20.57 13.64 -24.34
CA CYS A 9 20.41 13.14 -25.71
C CYS A 9 19.67 14.24 -26.51
N SER A 10 20.43 15.03 -27.24
CA SER A 10 19.97 16.13 -28.08
C SER A 10 19.74 15.63 -29.50
N SER A 11 18.59 15.01 -29.75
CA SER A 11 18.10 14.76 -31.12
C SER A 11 16.58 14.56 -31.10
N PRO A 12 15.78 15.50 -31.62
CA PRO A 12 14.39 15.23 -31.93
C PRO A 12 14.34 14.42 -33.23
N CYS A 13 13.91 13.16 -33.16
CA CYS A 13 13.52 12.40 -34.35
C CYS A 13 12.32 13.11 -35.01
N ARG A 14 12.62 14.02 -35.94
CA ARG A 14 11.65 14.74 -36.79
C ARG A 14 10.86 13.86 -37.75
N SER A 15 11.06 12.55 -37.77
CA SER A 15 10.40 11.63 -38.71
C SER A 15 9.07 11.05 -38.23
N ALA A 16 8.65 11.27 -36.97
CA ALA A 16 7.36 10.79 -36.48
C ALA A 16 6.20 11.80 -36.69
N PHE A 17 6.51 13.06 -37.05
CA PHE A 17 5.53 14.15 -37.04
C PHE A 17 4.55 14.15 -38.24
N GLU A 18 4.82 13.41 -39.32
CA GLU A 18 3.96 13.44 -40.52
C GLU A 18 2.99 12.25 -40.64
N ALA A 19 2.98 11.30 -39.70
CA ALA A 19 2.08 10.14 -39.77
C ALA A 19 0.81 10.24 -38.92
N GLU A 20 0.71 11.19 -37.98
CA GLU A 20 -0.34 11.20 -36.95
C GLU A 20 -1.61 11.98 -37.31
N GLN A 21 -1.74 12.53 -38.51
CA GLN A 21 -2.95 13.28 -38.91
C GLN A 21 -4.09 12.43 -39.50
N LEU A 22 -3.92 11.11 -39.67
CA LEU A 22 -4.90 10.28 -40.39
C LEU A 22 -5.85 9.45 -39.53
N ILE A 23 -5.76 9.49 -38.21
CA ILE A 23 -6.66 8.74 -37.33
C ILE A 23 -6.94 9.64 -36.13
N GLY A 24 -8.20 10.03 -35.90
CA GLY A 24 -8.63 11.00 -34.88
C GLY A 24 -8.43 10.58 -33.41
N VAL A 25 -7.34 9.89 -33.10
CA VAL A 25 -6.88 9.58 -31.75
C VAL A 25 -5.99 10.72 -31.30
N ARG A 26 -6.49 11.57 -30.40
CA ARG A 26 -5.63 12.51 -29.67
C ARG A 26 -4.76 11.72 -28.70
N VAL A 27 -3.53 11.42 -29.11
CA VAL A 27 -2.49 10.98 -28.17
C VAL A 27 -2.11 12.21 -27.34
N HIS A 28 -2.61 12.28 -26.11
CA HIS A 28 -2.14 13.28 -25.14
C HIS A 28 -0.71 12.91 -24.73
N VAL A 29 0.29 13.40 -25.47
CA VAL A 29 1.69 13.33 -25.06
C VAL A 29 1.86 14.31 -23.90
N CYS A 30 1.71 13.80 -22.68
CA CYS A 30 1.94 14.57 -21.46
C CYS A 30 3.46 14.80 -21.31
N VAL A 31 3.89 16.06 -21.23
CA VAL A 31 5.30 16.41 -21.03
C VAL A 31 5.78 15.85 -19.68
N GLN A 32 7.02 15.35 -19.61
CA GLN A 32 7.59 14.69 -18.41
C GLN A 32 7.37 15.48 -17.10
N GLN A 33 7.48 16.81 -17.13
CA GLN A 33 7.25 17.68 -15.97
C GLN A 33 5.79 17.68 -15.49
N GLU A 34 4.84 17.56 -16.42
CA GLU A 34 3.41 17.49 -16.09
C GLU A 34 3.08 16.10 -15.52
N LEU A 35 3.70 15.04 -16.02
CA LEU A 35 3.62 13.71 -15.40
C LEU A 35 4.19 13.72 -13.97
N GLU A 36 5.39 14.28 -13.76
CA GLU A 36 5.98 14.40 -12.42
C GLU A 36 5.05 15.15 -11.45
N ARG A 37 4.38 16.19 -11.93
CA ARG A 37 3.38 16.92 -11.15
C ARG A 37 2.16 16.07 -10.83
N GLN A 38 1.61 15.35 -11.81
CA GLN A 38 0.44 14.48 -11.64
C GLN A 38 0.71 13.32 -10.68
N TYR A 39 1.93 12.75 -10.71
CA TYR A 39 2.37 11.66 -9.84
C TYR A 39 2.96 12.11 -8.50
N SER A 40 2.83 13.38 -8.14
CA SER A 40 3.25 13.91 -6.84
C SER A 40 2.03 14.25 -5.96
N PRO A 41 1.44 13.28 -5.22
CA PRO A 41 0.26 13.53 -4.39
C PRO A 41 0.40 14.71 -3.42
N SER A 42 1.61 14.96 -2.91
CA SER A 42 1.88 16.08 -2.00
C SER A 42 1.59 17.45 -2.62
N ARG A 43 1.75 17.61 -3.94
CA ARG A 43 1.46 18.85 -4.67
C ARG A 43 -0.02 19.17 -4.80
N TRP A 44 -0.89 18.22 -4.46
CA TRP A 44 -2.34 18.37 -4.48
C TRP A 44 -2.93 18.62 -3.09
N SER A 45 -2.09 18.73 -2.06
CA SER A 45 -2.52 19.07 -0.70
C SER A 45 -2.90 20.56 -0.60
N HIS A 46 -4.10 20.84 -0.11
CA HIS A 46 -4.53 22.21 0.25
C HIS A 46 -4.18 22.59 1.70
N ARG A 47 -3.70 21.64 2.51
CA ARG A 47 -3.49 21.86 3.95
C ARG A 47 -2.17 22.55 4.26
N MET A 48 -1.15 22.24 3.46
CA MET A 48 0.26 22.62 3.67
C MET A 48 0.97 22.55 2.32
N ASP A 49 2.17 23.14 2.23
CA ASP A 49 3.04 22.95 1.07
C ASP A 49 3.47 21.48 0.90
N ALA A 50 3.99 21.17 -0.30
CA ALA A 50 4.26 19.79 -0.71
C ALA A 50 5.31 19.08 0.15
N ASP A 51 6.35 19.78 0.61
CA ASP A 51 7.39 19.15 1.43
C ASP A 51 6.94 19.06 2.88
N ALA A 52 6.31 20.12 3.41
CA ALA A 52 5.77 20.13 4.75
C ALA A 52 4.68 19.07 4.96
N VAL A 53 3.83 18.81 3.96
CA VAL A 53 2.82 17.74 4.07
C VAL A 53 3.47 16.36 4.13
N ILE A 54 4.56 16.12 3.39
CA ILE A 54 5.31 14.86 3.47
C ILE A 54 5.92 14.70 4.86
N GLN A 55 6.61 15.73 5.36
CA GLN A 55 7.23 15.69 6.69
C GLN A 55 6.20 15.51 7.81
N ALA A 56 5.08 16.23 7.73
CA ALA A 56 3.99 16.09 8.68
C ALA A 56 3.37 14.68 8.65
N HIS A 57 3.22 14.10 7.45
CA HIS A 57 2.70 12.76 7.28
C HIS A 57 3.64 11.70 7.89
N VAL A 58 4.93 11.73 7.56
CA VAL A 58 5.94 10.81 8.13
C VAL A 58 5.97 10.92 9.65
N LYS A 59 5.96 12.15 10.18
CA LYS A 59 5.93 12.39 11.63
C LYS A 59 4.68 11.79 12.28
N ALA A 60 3.51 11.97 11.67
CA ALA A 60 2.26 11.42 12.19
C ALA A 60 2.24 9.89 12.16
N LEU A 61 2.68 9.28 11.06
CA LEU A 61 2.78 7.82 10.93
C LEU A 61 3.71 7.23 11.99
N LYS A 62 4.92 7.80 12.12
CA LYS A 62 5.91 7.35 13.12
C LYS A 62 5.38 7.46 14.54
N ALA A 63 4.79 8.61 14.91
CA ALA A 63 4.16 8.78 16.22
C ALA A 63 3.03 7.77 16.45
N GLY A 64 2.25 7.45 15.41
CA GLY A 64 1.23 6.40 15.45
C GLY A 64 1.82 5.01 15.72
N THR A 65 2.90 4.63 15.03
CA THR A 65 3.61 3.36 15.27
C THR A 65 4.20 3.29 16.67
N GLU A 66 4.85 4.37 17.14
CA GLU A 66 5.43 4.43 18.49
C GLU A 66 4.35 4.28 19.56
N ARG A 67 3.21 4.98 19.40
CA ARG A 67 2.04 4.82 20.26
C ARG A 67 1.55 3.37 20.26
N ALA A 68 1.44 2.75 19.10
CA ALA A 68 1.03 1.35 19.01
C ALA A 68 1.97 0.41 19.75
N ARG A 69 3.28 0.56 19.56
CA ARG A 69 4.30 -0.24 20.26
C ARG A 69 4.25 -0.06 21.78
N SER A 70 3.83 1.11 22.27
CA SER A 70 3.69 1.38 23.71
C SER A 70 2.41 0.81 24.34
N LEU A 71 1.34 0.64 23.56
CA LEU A 71 0.00 0.27 24.08
C LEU A 71 -0.40 -1.17 23.78
N ALA A 72 0.06 -1.72 22.65
CA ALA A 72 -0.27 -3.06 22.20
C ALA A 72 0.89 -4.04 22.49
N GLN A 73 0.55 -5.30 22.76
CA GLN A 73 1.55 -6.35 22.77
C GLN A 73 2.11 -6.50 21.36
N THR A 74 3.42 -6.30 21.21
CA THR A 74 4.05 -6.20 19.88
C THR A 74 5.25 -7.12 19.79
N LEU A 75 5.30 -7.92 18.73
CA LEU A 75 6.47 -8.68 18.31
C LEU A 75 7.15 -7.91 17.17
N LEU A 76 8.39 -7.49 17.36
CA LEU A 76 9.12 -6.67 16.39
C LEU A 76 10.12 -7.52 15.60
N ASN A 77 10.33 -7.14 14.34
CA ASN A 77 11.38 -7.69 13.48
C ASN A 77 11.31 -9.22 13.29
N ILE A 78 10.09 -9.77 13.21
CA ILE A 78 9.90 -11.20 12.95
C ILE A 78 10.30 -11.49 11.50
N PRO A 79 11.33 -12.32 11.25
CA PRO A 79 11.77 -12.59 9.89
C PRO A 79 10.75 -13.46 9.15
N TYR A 80 10.51 -13.15 7.88
CA TYR A 80 9.76 -14.02 6.96
C TYR A 80 10.59 -14.47 5.74
N GLY A 81 11.81 -13.96 5.62
CA GLY A 81 12.79 -14.30 4.59
C GLY A 81 14.20 -13.99 5.10
N GLU A 82 15.18 -14.11 4.21
CA GLU A 82 16.60 -13.97 4.55
C GLU A 82 17.09 -12.52 4.42
N GLY A 83 16.39 -11.67 3.68
CA GLY A 83 16.76 -10.28 3.46
C GLY A 83 16.51 -9.38 4.66
N ASP A 84 17.32 -8.33 4.80
CA ASP A 84 17.17 -7.34 5.88
C ASP A 84 15.80 -6.64 5.88
N GLY A 85 15.22 -6.43 4.70
CA GLY A 85 13.89 -5.86 4.51
C GLY A 85 12.76 -6.85 4.80
N GLU A 86 13.04 -8.15 4.90
CA GLU A 86 12.04 -9.21 5.02
C GLU A 86 11.63 -9.48 6.47
N LYS A 87 11.13 -8.43 7.13
CA LYS A 87 10.76 -8.45 8.55
C LYS A 87 9.35 -7.92 8.77
N LEU A 88 8.67 -8.47 9.77
CA LEU A 88 7.32 -8.08 10.18
C LEU A 88 7.35 -7.46 11.58
N ASP A 89 6.45 -6.50 11.80
CA ASP A 89 6.04 -6.14 13.15
C ASP A 89 4.59 -6.62 13.35
N VAL A 90 4.36 -7.44 14.37
CA VAL A 90 3.05 -8.06 14.66
C VAL A 90 2.48 -7.49 15.95
N TYR A 91 1.30 -6.90 15.88
CA TYR A 91 0.58 -6.32 17.00
C TYR A 91 -0.57 -7.25 17.37
N ILE A 92 -0.54 -7.74 18.60
CA ILE A 92 -1.40 -8.82 19.10
C ILE A 92 -2.47 -8.22 20.02
N PRO A 93 -3.76 -8.58 19.82
CA PRO A 93 -4.81 -8.16 20.73
C PRO A 93 -4.67 -8.86 22.09
N LYS A 94 -5.14 -8.22 23.17
CA LYS A 94 -5.11 -8.80 24.53
C LYS A 94 -6.06 -9.99 24.73
N THR A 95 -6.88 -10.32 23.73
CA THR A 95 -7.85 -11.42 23.81
C THR A 95 -7.19 -12.75 23.49
N ASN A 96 -7.47 -13.78 24.30
CA ASN A 96 -6.98 -15.15 24.10
C ASN A 96 -7.93 -15.97 23.20
N SER A 97 -8.60 -15.34 22.23
CA SER A 97 -9.44 -16.08 21.30
C SER A 97 -8.59 -16.95 20.38
N LEU A 98 -9.01 -18.19 20.17
CA LEU A 98 -8.37 -19.11 19.24
C LEU A 98 -8.65 -18.74 17.77
N ASP A 99 -9.72 -17.96 17.50
CA ASP A 99 -10.15 -17.59 16.15
C ASP A 99 -9.93 -16.10 15.88
N LEU A 100 -8.73 -15.75 15.40
CA LEU A 100 -8.34 -14.36 15.19
C LEU A 100 -8.59 -13.90 13.75
N ASN A 101 -9.04 -12.65 13.59
CA ASN A 101 -8.96 -11.95 12.31
C ASN A 101 -7.60 -11.28 12.20
N LEU A 102 -7.01 -11.28 11.02
CA LEU A 102 -5.69 -10.69 10.78
C LEU A 102 -5.74 -9.66 9.66
N VAL A 103 -5.12 -8.52 9.87
CA VAL A 103 -4.91 -7.47 8.86
C VAL A 103 -3.42 -7.35 8.57
N ILE A 104 -3.03 -7.58 7.31
CA ILE A 104 -1.68 -7.31 6.81
C ILE A 104 -1.70 -5.91 6.20
N TYR A 105 -0.90 -5.00 6.75
CA TYR A 105 -0.70 -3.67 6.23
C TYR A 105 0.61 -3.57 5.43
N ILE A 106 0.49 -3.06 4.20
CA ILE A 106 1.58 -2.89 3.23
C ILE A 106 1.73 -1.38 2.98
N HIS A 107 2.88 -0.82 3.33
CA HIS A 107 3.11 0.62 3.27
C HIS A 107 3.19 1.16 1.85
N GLY A 108 3.03 2.48 1.72
CA GLY A 108 3.19 3.20 0.46
C GLY A 108 4.61 3.70 0.25
N GLY A 109 4.73 4.92 -0.29
CA GLY A 109 6.01 5.60 -0.45
C GLY A 109 6.70 5.35 -1.80
N TYR A 110 5.92 5.13 -2.86
CA TYR A 110 6.41 5.04 -4.23
C TYR A 110 7.53 4.00 -4.41
N TRP A 111 7.45 2.89 -3.65
CA TRP A 111 8.44 1.80 -3.61
C TRP A 111 9.87 2.22 -3.27
N GLN A 112 10.07 3.43 -2.77
CA GLN A 112 11.38 4.03 -2.51
C GLN A 112 11.43 4.78 -1.17
N PHE A 113 10.34 4.76 -0.41
CA PHE A 113 10.18 5.54 0.81
C PHE A 113 9.23 4.84 1.79
N LEU A 114 9.33 5.23 3.08
CA LEU A 114 8.68 4.58 4.23
C LEU A 114 9.16 3.14 4.48
N SER A 115 8.81 2.63 5.65
CA SER A 115 9.04 1.24 6.02
C SER A 115 7.98 0.76 7.03
N LYS A 116 8.18 -0.44 7.59
CA LYS A 116 7.30 -0.98 8.65
C LYS A 116 7.32 -0.12 9.93
N GLU A 117 8.37 0.68 10.13
CA GLU A 117 8.52 1.62 11.23
C GLU A 117 7.48 2.75 11.20
N GLU A 118 6.89 3.05 10.04
CA GLU A 118 5.80 4.03 9.87
C GLU A 118 4.42 3.35 9.68
N SER A 119 4.31 2.06 10.00
CA SER A 119 3.18 1.24 9.58
C SER A 119 2.29 0.70 10.71
N GLY A 120 2.58 1.04 11.97
CA GLY A 120 1.84 0.54 13.13
C GLY A 120 0.65 1.40 13.56
N PHE A 121 0.41 2.55 12.92
CA PHE A 121 -0.58 3.54 13.36
C PHE A 121 -2.02 3.03 13.48
N LEU A 122 -2.37 1.97 12.74
CA LEU A 122 -3.69 1.33 12.73
C LEU A 122 -3.82 0.17 13.73
N ALA A 123 -2.74 -0.19 14.43
CA ALA A 123 -2.72 -1.33 15.35
C ALA A 123 -3.59 -1.12 16.60
N VAL A 124 -3.54 0.04 17.25
CA VAL A 124 -4.30 0.26 18.50
C VAL A 124 -5.82 0.04 18.34
N PRO A 125 -6.51 0.73 17.41
CA PRO A 125 -7.97 0.55 17.29
C PRO A 125 -8.38 -0.84 16.79
N LEU A 126 -7.50 -1.56 16.11
CA LEU A 126 -7.78 -2.91 15.59
C LEU A 126 -7.52 -3.98 16.64
N THR A 127 -6.43 -3.87 17.40
CA THR A 127 -6.12 -4.81 18.49
C THR A 127 -7.12 -4.71 19.64
N GLU A 128 -7.68 -3.53 19.91
CA GLU A 128 -8.82 -3.35 20.84
C GLU A 128 -10.08 -4.11 20.38
N LYS A 129 -10.24 -4.34 19.08
CA LYS A 129 -11.35 -5.10 18.49
C LYS A 129 -11.01 -6.59 18.29
N GLY A 130 -9.91 -7.08 18.85
CA GLY A 130 -9.51 -8.48 18.73
C GLY A 130 -8.88 -8.84 17.38
N VAL A 131 -8.40 -7.86 16.61
CA VAL A 131 -7.77 -8.09 15.30
C VAL A 131 -6.26 -8.02 15.43
N VAL A 132 -5.56 -9.02 14.90
CA VAL A 132 -4.08 -9.00 14.78
C VAL A 132 -3.71 -8.07 13.62
N VAL A 133 -2.73 -7.20 13.84
CA VAL A 133 -2.21 -6.31 12.81
C VAL A 133 -0.77 -6.68 12.50
N VAL A 134 -0.45 -6.84 11.22
CA VAL A 134 0.89 -7.16 10.74
C VAL A 134 1.36 -6.04 9.84
N ALA A 135 2.40 -5.32 10.24
CA ALA A 135 3.09 -4.36 9.38
C ALA A 135 4.22 -5.08 8.64
N VAL A 136 4.17 -5.06 7.30
CA VAL A 136 5.14 -5.75 6.43
C VAL A 136 6.26 -4.79 6.05
N GLY A 137 7.49 -5.14 6.35
CA GLY A 137 8.67 -4.57 5.69
C GLY A 137 8.95 -5.31 4.39
N TYR A 138 9.48 -4.62 3.39
CA TYR A 138 10.02 -5.19 2.16
C TYR A 138 11.14 -4.27 1.65
N ASP A 139 12.02 -4.78 0.78
CA ASP A 139 13.09 -3.96 0.19
C ASP A 139 12.51 -2.90 -0.74
N ILE A 140 13.06 -1.70 -0.70
CA ILE A 140 12.66 -0.57 -1.54
C ILE A 140 13.76 -0.24 -2.56
N ALA A 141 13.41 0.50 -3.60
CA ALA A 141 14.35 0.98 -4.60
C ALA A 141 15.45 1.88 -3.96
N PRO A 142 16.69 1.84 -4.46
CA PRO A 142 17.15 1.06 -5.62
C PRO A 142 17.57 -0.38 -5.29
N LYS A 143 17.56 -0.78 -4.01
CA LYS A 143 17.98 -2.12 -3.57
C LYS A 143 17.01 -3.20 -4.05
N GLY A 144 15.71 -2.94 -3.98
CA GLY A 144 14.65 -3.78 -4.50
C GLY A 144 14.12 -3.33 -5.85
N ASN A 145 13.60 -4.28 -6.63
CA ASN A 145 12.78 -4.02 -7.82
C ASN A 145 11.34 -4.51 -7.60
N MET A 146 10.44 -4.20 -8.53
CA MET A 146 9.00 -4.50 -8.37
C MET A 146 8.73 -6.01 -8.21
N ASP A 147 9.41 -6.86 -8.98
CA ASP A 147 9.23 -8.31 -8.90
C ASP A 147 9.68 -8.86 -7.55
N LEU A 148 10.83 -8.37 -7.05
CA LEU A 148 11.32 -8.73 -5.72
C LEU A 148 10.35 -8.29 -4.64
N MET A 149 9.84 -7.07 -4.69
CA MET A 149 8.87 -6.55 -3.71
C MET A 149 7.59 -7.37 -3.71
N VAL A 150 7.02 -7.70 -4.87
CA VAL A 150 5.84 -8.56 -4.97
C VAL A 150 6.13 -9.95 -4.38
N SER A 151 7.28 -10.53 -4.69
CA SER A 151 7.72 -11.82 -4.18
C SER A 151 7.90 -11.82 -2.65
N GLN A 152 8.48 -10.75 -2.10
CA GLN A 152 8.66 -10.52 -0.68
C GLN A 152 7.31 -10.42 0.04
N VAL A 153 6.38 -9.62 -0.46
CA VAL A 153 5.05 -9.51 0.17
C VAL A 153 4.29 -10.85 0.09
N ARG A 154 4.40 -11.61 -1.00
CA ARG A 154 3.84 -12.98 -1.06
C ARG A 154 4.42 -13.89 0.02
N ARG A 155 5.74 -13.90 0.20
CA ARG A 155 6.40 -14.66 1.28
C ARG A 155 5.95 -14.21 2.67
N SER A 156 5.70 -12.92 2.88
CA SER A 156 5.16 -12.43 4.16
C SER A 156 3.80 -13.06 4.49
N VAL A 157 2.91 -13.19 3.48
CA VAL A 157 1.60 -13.83 3.65
C VAL A 157 1.76 -15.32 3.95
N VAL A 158 2.63 -16.01 3.21
CA VAL A 158 2.96 -17.43 3.45
C VAL A 158 3.40 -17.64 4.90
N SER A 159 4.36 -16.83 5.34
CA SER A 159 4.91 -16.91 6.70
C SER A 159 3.85 -16.68 7.77
N ILE A 160 2.98 -15.67 7.61
CA ILE A 160 1.90 -15.40 8.56
C ILE A 160 0.88 -16.54 8.59
N VAL A 161 0.45 -17.05 7.44
CA VAL A 161 -0.54 -18.14 7.40
C VAL A 161 0.02 -19.43 8.01
N GLN A 162 1.32 -19.68 7.87
CA GLN A 162 1.99 -20.83 8.50
C GLN A 162 2.18 -20.66 10.01
N GLN A 163 2.50 -19.45 10.48
CA GLN A 163 2.67 -19.16 11.90
C GLN A 163 1.34 -19.16 12.67
N TYR A 164 0.25 -18.73 12.02
CA TYR A 164 -1.08 -18.61 12.63
C TYR A 164 -2.05 -19.61 11.98
N SER A 165 -2.13 -20.82 12.54
CA SER A 165 -2.95 -21.92 11.99
C SER A 165 -4.47 -21.74 12.13
N HIS A 166 -4.92 -20.85 13.03
CA HIS A 166 -6.34 -20.62 13.33
C HIS A 166 -6.76 -19.17 13.01
N ILE A 167 -6.60 -18.79 11.74
CA ILE A 167 -7.08 -17.50 11.24
C ILE A 167 -8.53 -17.64 10.78
N ARG A 168 -9.44 -16.89 11.40
CA ARG A 168 -10.85 -16.80 10.96
C ARG A 168 -11.00 -16.10 9.61
N GLY A 169 -10.12 -15.14 9.33
CA GLY A 169 -10.06 -14.43 8.07
C GLY A 169 -8.85 -13.52 7.97
N LEU A 170 -8.26 -13.48 6.77
CA LEU A 170 -7.14 -12.62 6.42
C LEU A 170 -7.64 -11.42 5.61
N TYR A 171 -7.17 -10.22 5.94
CA TYR A 171 -7.48 -8.99 5.24
C TYR A 171 -6.19 -8.30 4.82
N LEU A 172 -6.15 -7.82 3.58
CA LEU A 172 -5.03 -7.03 3.08
C LEU A 172 -5.38 -5.55 3.14
N CYS A 173 -4.48 -4.73 3.67
CA CYS A 173 -4.60 -3.28 3.67
C CYS A 173 -3.34 -2.70 3.03
N GLY A 174 -3.51 -1.87 2.00
CA GLY A 174 -2.39 -1.24 1.32
C GLY A 174 -2.73 0.21 0.99
N HIS A 175 -1.71 1.08 1.09
CA HIS A 175 -1.81 2.47 0.69
C HIS A 175 -0.86 2.78 -0.47
N SER A 176 -1.37 3.43 -1.53
CA SER A 176 -0.58 3.85 -2.70
C SER A 176 0.22 2.70 -3.32
N ALA A 177 1.55 2.75 -3.30
CA ALA A 177 2.44 1.68 -3.75
C ALA A 177 2.14 0.33 -3.06
N GLY A 178 1.77 0.34 -1.78
CA GLY A 178 1.37 -0.85 -1.05
C GLY A 178 0.01 -1.40 -1.47
N ALA A 179 -0.90 -0.55 -1.94
CA ALA A 179 -2.17 -0.98 -2.52
C ALA A 179 -1.95 -1.72 -3.86
N HIS A 180 -0.98 -1.27 -4.65
CA HIS A 180 -0.52 -2.00 -5.83
C HIS A 180 0.04 -3.37 -5.45
N LEU A 181 0.95 -3.45 -4.47
CA LEU A 181 1.49 -4.73 -3.99
C LEU A 181 0.39 -5.66 -3.46
N ALA A 182 -0.59 -5.14 -2.72
CA ALA A 182 -1.76 -5.89 -2.28
C ALA A 182 -2.55 -6.47 -3.46
N ALA A 183 -2.74 -5.71 -4.54
CA ALA A 183 -3.42 -6.20 -5.74
C ALA A 183 -2.64 -7.34 -6.44
N MET A 184 -1.30 -7.24 -6.47
CA MET A 184 -0.44 -8.31 -7.00
C MET A 184 -0.50 -9.58 -6.16
N VAL A 185 -0.61 -9.44 -4.84
CA VAL A 185 -0.80 -10.56 -3.90
C VAL A 185 -2.16 -11.22 -4.11
N LEU A 186 -3.23 -10.45 -4.30
CA LEU A 186 -4.56 -11.00 -4.57
C LEU A 186 -4.66 -11.74 -5.91
N SER A 187 -3.81 -11.38 -6.87
CA SER A 187 -3.73 -12.04 -8.18
C SER A 187 -2.81 -13.26 -8.18
N THR A 188 -2.32 -13.68 -7.01
CA THR A 188 -1.42 -14.83 -6.87
C THR A 188 -2.20 -16.14 -6.94
N ASP A 189 -1.70 -17.07 -7.73
CA ASP A 189 -2.12 -18.47 -7.65
C ASP A 189 -1.49 -19.13 -6.42
N TRP A 190 -2.26 -19.21 -5.33
CA TRP A 190 -1.80 -19.74 -4.05
C TRP A 190 -1.59 -21.25 -4.04
N SER A 191 -2.09 -21.98 -5.06
CA SER A 191 -1.85 -23.42 -5.18
C SER A 191 -0.35 -23.74 -5.33
N GLN A 192 0.42 -22.83 -5.93
CA GLN A 192 1.88 -22.93 -6.06
C GLN A 192 2.60 -22.91 -4.72
N TYR A 193 1.99 -22.32 -3.70
CA TYR A 193 2.50 -22.27 -2.33
C TYR A 193 1.90 -23.39 -1.45
N SER A 194 1.06 -24.27 -2.00
CA SER A 194 0.30 -25.28 -1.24
C SER A 194 -0.52 -24.68 -0.09
N LEU A 195 -1.02 -23.45 -0.26
CA LEU A 195 -1.75 -22.70 0.75
C LEU A 195 -3.08 -22.16 0.21
N ASN A 196 -4.03 -21.98 1.13
CA ASN A 196 -5.20 -21.15 0.90
C ASN A 196 -5.27 -20.11 2.04
N PRO A 197 -4.80 -18.87 1.81
CA PRO A 197 -4.66 -17.88 2.87
C PRO A 197 -6.00 -17.35 3.41
N GLN A 198 -7.15 -17.84 2.91
CA GLN A 198 -8.49 -17.39 3.30
C GLN A 198 -8.63 -15.85 3.32
N ILE A 199 -8.17 -15.19 2.25
CA ILE A 199 -8.28 -13.73 2.13
C ILE A 199 -9.76 -13.37 1.95
N LYS A 200 -10.35 -12.73 2.97
CA LYS A 200 -11.79 -12.39 3.01
C LYS A 200 -12.10 -10.98 2.53
N GLY A 201 -11.10 -10.10 2.46
CA GLY A 201 -11.30 -8.73 1.99
C GLY A 201 -10.01 -7.96 1.76
N ARG A 202 -10.15 -6.78 1.15
CA ARG A 202 -9.05 -5.87 0.85
C ARG A 202 -9.43 -4.41 1.11
N ILE A 203 -8.45 -3.63 1.56
CA ILE A 203 -8.52 -2.18 1.70
C ILE A 203 -7.38 -1.60 0.85
N CYS A 204 -7.71 -0.98 -0.27
CA CYS A 204 -6.74 -0.44 -1.21
C CYS A 204 -6.98 1.07 -1.37
N SER A 205 -6.22 1.88 -0.63
CA SER A 205 -6.36 3.34 -0.65
C SER A 205 -5.34 3.95 -1.62
N SER A 206 -5.77 4.91 -2.44
CA SER A 206 -4.90 5.72 -3.31
C SER A 206 -4.03 4.92 -4.29
N ALA A 207 -4.47 3.73 -4.71
CA ALA A 207 -3.79 2.96 -5.76
C ALA A 207 -3.93 3.69 -7.10
N HIS A 208 -2.82 4.03 -7.76
CA HIS A 208 -2.85 4.51 -9.14
C HIS A 208 -2.39 3.38 -10.06
N SER A 209 -3.35 2.72 -10.71
CA SER A 209 -3.12 1.82 -11.84
C SER A 209 -4.18 2.17 -12.89
N PRO A 210 -3.81 2.38 -14.18
CA PRO A 210 -4.78 2.72 -15.22
C PRO A 210 -5.90 1.68 -15.39
N SER A 211 -5.73 0.48 -14.84
CA SER A 211 -6.69 -0.63 -14.89
C SER A 211 -7.70 -0.66 -13.74
N PHE A 212 -7.57 0.17 -12.70
CA PHE A 212 -8.42 0.10 -11.51
C PHE A 212 -9.04 1.47 -11.19
N ARG A 213 -10.29 1.70 -11.61
CA ARG A 213 -11.10 2.84 -11.16
C ARG A 213 -11.49 2.67 -9.69
N HIS A 214 -11.16 3.68 -8.88
CA HIS A 214 -11.66 4.04 -7.55
C HIS A 214 -12.46 2.96 -6.79
N MET A 215 -11.83 2.34 -5.79
CA MET A 215 -12.48 1.44 -4.84
C MET A 215 -12.67 2.17 -3.51
N TYR A 216 -13.91 2.50 -3.16
CA TYR A 216 -14.31 3.00 -1.84
C TYR A 216 -15.07 1.92 -1.08
N PHE A 217 -14.96 1.95 0.26
CA PHE A 217 -15.55 0.98 1.18
C PHE A 217 -17.08 1.14 1.29
N SER A 218 -17.80 0.03 1.39
CA SER A 218 -19.02 -0.07 2.20
C SER A 218 -18.84 -1.23 3.17
N ALA A 219 -18.93 -0.96 4.47
CA ALA A 219 -19.07 -1.99 5.49
C ALA A 219 -20.57 -2.10 5.79
N ASP A 220 -21.27 -2.98 5.08
CA ASP A 220 -22.60 -3.43 5.50
C ASP A 220 -22.46 -4.83 6.09
N SER A 221 -22.93 -4.98 7.32
CA SER A 221 -22.92 -6.24 8.07
C SER A 221 -24.04 -7.19 7.67
N ASP A 222 -24.82 -6.90 6.63
CA ASP A 222 -25.92 -7.76 6.20
C ASP A 222 -25.81 -8.11 4.71
N ASN A 223 -25.60 -9.40 4.46
CA ASN A 223 -25.47 -10.02 3.16
C ASN A 223 -26.79 -9.95 2.35
N LYS A 224 -27.09 -8.79 1.74
CA LYS A 224 -28.10 -8.65 0.69
C LYS A 224 -27.62 -7.72 -0.44
N PRO A 225 -27.85 -8.06 -1.72
CA PRO A 225 -27.43 -7.23 -2.83
C PRO A 225 -28.43 -6.09 -3.03
N THR A 226 -28.09 -4.89 -2.57
CA THR A 226 -28.86 -3.67 -2.89
C THR A 226 -28.12 -2.81 -3.90
N ARG A 227 -28.80 -2.49 -5.01
CA ARG A 227 -28.37 -1.54 -6.04
C ARG A 227 -27.94 -0.22 -5.40
N VAL A 228 -26.73 0.24 -5.71
CA VAL A 228 -26.18 1.52 -5.25
C VAL A 228 -26.98 2.66 -5.89
N ALA A 229 -27.73 3.38 -5.06
CA ALA A 229 -28.28 4.69 -5.40
C ALA A 229 -27.27 5.76 -4.99
N GLU A 230 -26.93 6.66 -5.92
CA GLU A 230 -26.06 7.81 -5.69
C GLU A 230 -26.66 8.72 -4.61
N ARG A 231 -25.88 9.04 -3.56
CA ARG A 231 -26.21 10.14 -2.62
C ARG A 231 -25.24 11.31 -2.79
N PRO A 232 -25.69 12.56 -2.58
CA PRO A 232 -24.95 13.75 -2.97
C PRO A 232 -23.76 14.06 -2.04
N ARG A 233 -22.75 14.72 -2.61
CA ARG A 233 -21.56 15.28 -1.92
C ARG A 233 -21.96 16.35 -0.90
N ALA A 234 -22.02 16.00 0.37
CA ALA A 234 -21.69 16.88 1.49
C ALA A 234 -21.50 16.01 2.73
N GLU A 235 -20.51 16.33 3.56
CA GLU A 235 -20.25 15.70 4.87
C GLU A 235 -19.50 14.36 4.91
N THR A 236 -18.28 14.30 4.39
CA THR A 236 -17.25 13.40 4.95
C THR A 236 -15.88 14.06 4.94
N SER A 237 -15.76 15.22 5.59
CA SER A 237 -14.47 15.83 5.91
C SER A 237 -14.09 15.45 7.33
N LYS A 238 -13.80 14.17 7.56
CA LYS A 238 -13.10 13.73 8.77
C LYS A 238 -12.57 12.31 8.55
N VAL A 239 -11.25 12.22 8.67
CA VAL A 239 -10.42 11.04 8.86
C VAL A 239 -10.01 10.27 7.59
N TRP A 240 -8.69 10.03 7.54
CA TRP A 240 -7.93 9.10 6.68
C TRP A 240 -7.41 9.66 5.35
N LEU A 241 -6.18 10.19 5.41
CA LEU A 241 -5.20 10.19 4.32
C LEU A 241 -4.31 8.95 4.47
#